data_AF-A0A950UU80-F1
#
_entry.id   AF-A0A950UU80-F1
#
_cell.length_a   1.000
_cell.length_b   1.000
_cell.length_c   1.000
_cell.angle_alpha   90.00
_cell.angle_beta   90.00
_cell.angle_gamma   90.00
#
_symmetry.space_group_name_H-M   'P 1'
#
loop_
_entity.id
_entity.type
_entity.pdbx_description
1 polymer ?
#
loop_
_entity_poly.entity_id
_entity_poly.type
_entity_poly.pdbx_seq_one_letter_code
_entity_poly.pdbx_strand_id
1 'polypeptide(L)'
;WDRDGRLARPLIEEFTRAGFTVGDNEPYSGELENDCLYHHGTMRGLPHVLIEMRQDLIADASSARTMATRIKPILERALAAMGAPAIHFTRPLSAGNTMDERTREQLEAAAFRRLVAHLRSRTDVQNIDLMNLAGFCRNCLGDWYREAAAEKGVTLEKDQAREIVYGMPPAEWKTRYQKEASPEQQAAFAKSHKTHS
;
A
#
# COMPACT_ATOMS: atom_id res chain seq x y z
N TRP A 1 -2.84 5.34 -15.93
CA TRP A 1 -1.68 4.54 -16.37
C TRP A 1 -1.11 3.69 -15.26
N ASP A 2 -0.65 4.31 -14.15
CA ASP A 2 -0.21 3.53 -13.00
C ASP A 2 -1.41 2.78 -12.37
N ARG A 3 -1.13 1.68 -11.67
CA ARG A 3 -2.15 0.84 -10.99
C ARG A 3 -2.66 1.47 -9.69
N ASP A 4 -2.12 2.62 -9.29
CA ASP A 4 -2.50 3.33 -8.06
C ASP A 4 -3.71 4.26 -8.28
N GLY A 5 -4.91 3.68 -8.20
CA GLY A 5 -6.16 4.44 -8.29
C GLY A 5 -6.59 5.15 -7.00
N ARG A 6 -5.81 5.07 -5.91
CA ARG A 6 -6.27 5.46 -4.56
C ARG A 6 -6.60 6.94 -4.46
N LEU A 7 -5.76 7.80 -5.04
CA LEU A 7 -6.01 9.24 -5.10
C LEU A 7 -6.71 9.65 -6.40
N ALA A 8 -6.34 9.04 -7.53
CA ALA A 8 -6.87 9.40 -8.84
C ALA A 8 -8.39 9.18 -8.95
N ARG A 9 -8.92 8.04 -8.49
CA ARG A 9 -10.36 7.73 -8.61
C ARG A 9 -11.24 8.69 -7.80
N PRO A 10 -11.01 8.89 -6.48
CA PRO A 10 -11.80 9.87 -5.73
C PRO A 10 -11.67 11.28 -6.29
N LEU A 11 -10.48 11.64 -6.81
CA LEU A 11 -10.27 12.96 -7.36
C LEU A 11 -11.07 13.19 -8.65
N ILE A 12 -11.10 12.22 -9.57
CA ILE A 12 -11.94 12.26 -10.77
C ILE A 12 -13.43 12.40 -10.40
N GLU A 13 -13.89 11.62 -9.42
CA GLU A 13 -15.28 11.68 -8.93
C GLU A 13 -15.62 13.06 -8.35
N GLU A 14 -14.75 13.63 -7.52
CA GLU A 14 -14.97 14.92 -6.87
C GLU A 14 -14.90 16.09 -7.85
N PHE A 15 -14.01 16.05 -8.85
CA PHE A 15 -13.98 17.06 -9.91
C PHE A 15 -15.22 16.99 -10.79
N THR A 16 -15.65 15.77 -11.17
CA THR A 16 -16.89 15.56 -11.93
C THR A 16 -18.09 16.10 -11.16
N ARG A 17 -18.18 15.81 -9.85
CA ARG A 17 -19.24 16.34 -8.98
C ARG A 17 -19.22 17.87 -8.87
N ALA A 18 -18.05 18.49 -8.93
CA ALA A 18 -17.88 19.94 -8.95
C ALA A 18 -18.15 20.60 -10.33
N GLY A 19 -18.64 19.82 -11.30
CA GLY A 19 -19.05 20.28 -12.63
C GLY A 19 -17.88 20.54 -13.59
N PHE A 20 -16.71 19.96 -13.35
CA PHE A 20 -15.60 20.01 -14.31
C PHE A 20 -15.79 18.94 -15.38
N THR A 21 -15.33 19.23 -16.60
CA THR A 21 -15.08 18.21 -17.62
C THR A 21 -13.72 17.58 -17.32
N VAL A 22 -13.71 16.30 -16.96
CA VAL A 22 -12.52 15.57 -16.52
C VAL A 22 -12.33 14.36 -17.42
N GLY A 23 -11.12 14.15 -17.91
CA GLY A 23 -10.71 12.91 -18.58
C GLY A 23 -9.77 12.10 -17.70
N ASP A 24 -9.83 10.78 -17.78
CA ASP A 24 -8.85 9.88 -17.17
C ASP A 24 -7.73 9.63 -18.17
N ASN A 25 -6.54 10.18 -17.91
CA ASN A 25 -5.40 10.10 -18.83
C ASN A 25 -5.71 10.61 -20.25
N GLU A 26 -6.47 11.70 -20.34
CA GLU A 26 -6.77 12.42 -21.57
C GLU A 26 -6.45 13.92 -21.40
N PRO A 27 -5.90 14.60 -22.44
CA PRO A 27 -5.53 14.07 -23.76
C PRO A 27 -4.19 13.31 -23.77
N TYR A 28 -3.50 13.23 -22.63
CA TYR A 28 -2.22 12.55 -22.48
C TYR A 28 -2.33 11.36 -21.55
N SER A 29 -1.73 10.25 -21.96
CA SER A 29 -1.73 8.99 -21.20
C SER A 29 -1.06 9.10 -19.82
N GLY A 30 -0.16 10.07 -19.62
CA GLY A 30 0.60 10.24 -18.37
C GLY A 30 1.62 9.14 -18.10
N GLU A 31 1.94 8.30 -19.10
CA GLU A 31 2.89 7.19 -18.99
C GLU A 31 4.36 7.65 -19.05
N LEU A 32 4.82 8.37 -18.03
CA LEU A 32 6.18 8.92 -18.01
C LEU A 32 7.06 8.14 -17.03
N GLU A 33 7.86 7.20 -17.53
CA GLU A 33 8.89 6.58 -16.71
C GLU A 33 10.01 7.58 -16.40
N ASN A 34 10.55 7.51 -15.17
CA ASN A 34 11.62 8.38 -14.66
C ASN A 34 11.30 9.88 -14.60
N ASP A 35 10.02 10.24 -14.59
CA ASP A 35 9.60 11.61 -14.30
C ASP A 35 9.51 11.88 -12.78
N CYS A 36 9.10 13.10 -12.43
CA CYS A 36 8.95 13.50 -11.02
C CYS A 36 7.95 12.61 -10.28
N LEU A 37 6.80 12.32 -10.91
CA LEU A 37 5.75 11.51 -10.30
C LEU A 37 6.23 10.07 -10.05
N TYR A 38 6.96 9.50 -11.00
CA TYR A 38 7.56 8.18 -10.92
C TYR A 38 8.54 8.09 -9.74
N HIS A 39 9.50 9.02 -9.64
CA HIS A 39 10.54 8.97 -8.61
C HIS A 39 10.03 9.29 -7.19
N HIS A 40 9.08 10.23 -7.07
CA HIS A 40 8.65 10.75 -5.79
C HIS A 40 7.32 10.16 -5.29
N GLY A 41 6.44 9.72 -6.19
CA GLY A 41 5.18 9.06 -5.86
C GLY A 41 5.27 7.55 -6.04
N THR A 42 5.30 7.11 -7.29
CA THR A 42 5.17 5.69 -7.69
C THR A 42 6.21 4.78 -7.03
N MET A 43 7.51 5.11 -7.16
CA MET A 43 8.60 4.29 -6.60
C MET A 43 8.62 4.25 -5.07
N ARG A 44 7.91 5.17 -4.42
CA ARG A 44 7.80 5.24 -2.95
C ARG A 44 6.50 4.64 -2.43
N GLY A 45 5.63 4.16 -3.32
CA GLY A 45 4.30 3.64 -3.00
C GLY A 45 3.37 4.67 -2.36
N LEU A 46 3.66 5.95 -2.53
CA LEU A 46 2.84 7.05 -2.00
C LEU A 46 1.65 7.27 -2.93
N PRO A 47 0.44 7.56 -2.40
CA PRO A 47 -0.66 8.00 -3.23
C PRO A 47 -0.27 9.25 -4.00
N HIS A 48 -0.48 9.23 -5.31
CA HIS A 48 0.03 10.27 -6.20
C HIS A 48 -0.95 10.49 -7.36
N VAL A 49 -0.90 11.69 -7.93
CA VAL A 49 -1.68 12.05 -9.11
C VAL A 49 -0.98 13.20 -9.83
N LEU A 50 -1.05 13.20 -11.16
CA LEU A 50 -0.71 14.35 -11.98
C LEU A 50 -2.00 14.99 -12.44
N ILE A 51 -2.15 16.30 -12.20
CA ILE A 51 -3.32 17.08 -12.63
C ILE A 51 -2.89 17.95 -13.80
N GLU A 52 -3.32 17.58 -14.99
CA GLU A 52 -3.17 18.41 -16.18
C GLU A 52 -4.41 19.30 -16.32
N MET A 53 -4.21 20.59 -16.60
CA MET A 53 -5.30 21.53 -16.83
C MET A 53 -5.02 22.43 -18.02
N ARG A 54 -6.08 22.88 -18.69
CA ARG A 54 -5.92 23.79 -19.83
C ARG A 54 -5.35 25.13 -19.37
N GLN A 55 -4.37 25.63 -20.12
CA GLN A 55 -3.63 26.85 -19.80
C GLN A 55 -4.52 28.10 -19.75
N ASP A 56 -5.60 28.16 -20.53
CA ASP A 56 -6.53 29.30 -20.51
C ASP A 56 -7.26 29.47 -19.18
N LEU A 57 -7.39 28.41 -18.39
CA LEU A 57 -8.00 28.46 -17.06
C LEU A 57 -7.10 29.11 -16.00
N ILE A 58 -5.81 29.28 -16.31
CA ILE A 58 -4.77 29.80 -15.40
C ILE A 58 -3.87 30.82 -16.10
N ALA A 59 -4.41 31.53 -17.09
CA ALA A 59 -3.66 32.43 -17.96
C ALA A 59 -2.95 33.60 -17.24
N ASP A 60 -3.43 33.96 -16.04
CA ASP A 60 -2.88 35.03 -15.23
C ASP A 60 -3.02 34.74 -13.72
N ALA A 61 -2.41 35.57 -12.88
CA ALA A 61 -2.39 35.37 -11.45
C ALA A 61 -3.78 35.41 -10.79
N SER A 62 -4.74 36.14 -11.37
CA SER A 62 -6.12 36.20 -10.89
C SER A 62 -6.87 34.91 -11.22
N SER A 63 -6.83 34.48 -12.47
CA SER A 63 -7.46 33.22 -12.91
C SER A 63 -6.85 32.01 -12.21
N ALA A 64 -5.53 31.97 -12.03
CA ALA A 64 -4.85 30.95 -11.24
C ALA A 64 -5.32 30.91 -9.78
N ARG A 65 -5.49 32.07 -9.11
CA ARG A 65 -6.03 32.13 -7.74
C ARG A 65 -7.46 31.64 -7.66
N THR A 66 -8.32 32.07 -8.58
CA THR A 66 -9.71 31.60 -8.66
C THR A 66 -9.77 30.08 -8.82
N MET A 67 -8.93 29.53 -9.71
CA MET A 67 -8.84 28.09 -9.90
C MET A 67 -8.36 27.38 -8.63
N ALA A 68 -7.29 27.87 -7.98
CA ALA A 68 -6.80 27.30 -6.73
C ALA A 68 -7.86 27.29 -5.62
N THR A 69 -8.63 28.38 -5.46
CA THR A 69 -9.75 28.45 -4.51
C THR A 69 -10.83 27.41 -4.82
N ARG A 70 -11.11 27.16 -6.09
CA ARG A 70 -12.12 26.17 -6.52
C ARG A 70 -11.63 24.72 -6.35
N ILE A 71 -10.35 24.46 -6.62
CA ILE A 71 -9.75 23.12 -6.56
C ILE A 71 -9.47 22.67 -5.13
N LYS A 72 -9.04 23.58 -4.24
CA LYS A 72 -8.69 23.23 -2.85
C LYS A 72 -9.73 22.34 -2.14
N PRO A 73 -11.02 22.70 -2.06
CA PRO A 73 -12.00 21.88 -1.36
C PRO A 73 -12.26 20.53 -2.06
N ILE A 74 -11.98 20.41 -3.36
CA ILE A 74 -12.07 19.14 -4.12
C ILE A 74 -10.93 18.22 -3.69
N LEU A 75 -9.69 18.73 -3.62
CA LEU A 75 -8.53 17.98 -3.14
C LEU A 75 -8.74 17.49 -1.71
N GLU A 76 -9.24 18.35 -0.82
CA GLU A 76 -9.51 17.98 0.58
C GLU A 76 -10.51 16.82 0.70
N ARG A 77 -11.59 16.83 -0.12
CA ARG A 77 -12.56 15.72 -0.15
C ARG A 77 -11.98 14.44 -0.75
N ALA A 78 -11.22 14.54 -1.83
CA ALA A 78 -10.57 13.38 -2.44
C ALA A 78 -9.55 12.72 -1.50
N LEU A 79 -8.76 13.54 -0.79
CA LEU A 79 -7.82 13.06 0.24
C LEU A 79 -8.55 12.38 1.41
N ALA A 80 -9.69 12.92 1.85
CA ALA A 80 -10.50 12.28 2.89
C ALA A 80 -11.11 10.95 2.41
N ALA A 81 -11.53 10.87 1.14
CA ALA A 81 -12.14 9.68 0.55
C ALA A 81 -11.13 8.55 0.25
N MET A 82 -9.86 8.90 -0.03
CA MET A 82 -8.78 7.94 -0.27
C MET A 82 -8.51 7.02 0.94
N GLY A 83 -8.80 7.49 2.16
CA GLY A 83 -8.47 6.76 3.39
C GLY A 83 -7.02 6.97 3.84
N ALA A 84 -6.51 6.06 4.68
CA ALA A 84 -5.17 6.19 5.26
C ALA A 84 -4.08 6.20 4.18
N PRO A 85 -3.04 7.06 4.30
CA PRO A 85 -1.93 7.13 3.35
C PRO A 85 -0.96 5.95 3.55
N ALA A 86 -1.44 4.74 3.33
CA ALA A 86 -0.62 3.53 3.39
C ALA A 86 0.37 3.51 2.23
N ILE A 87 1.52 2.85 2.40
CA ILE A 87 2.49 2.66 1.33
C ILE A 87 2.03 1.46 0.49
N HIS A 88 1.65 1.68 -0.76
CA HIS A 88 1.30 0.61 -1.70
C HIS A 88 2.24 0.71 -2.90
N PHE A 89 3.16 -0.24 -3.02
CA PHE A 89 4.02 -0.32 -4.18
C PHE A 89 3.22 -0.87 -5.36
N THR A 90 2.74 0.02 -6.23
CA THR A 90 2.03 -0.34 -7.47
C THR A 90 2.99 -0.67 -8.60
N ARG A 91 4.26 -0.28 -8.46
CA ARG A 91 5.36 -0.61 -9.38
C ARG A 91 6.48 -1.43 -8.71
N PRO A 92 7.21 -2.20 -9.52
CA PRO A 92 8.31 -3.07 -9.08
C PRO A 92 9.44 -2.39 -8.32
N LEU A 93 9.94 -3.05 -7.27
CA LEU A 93 11.27 -2.81 -6.71
C LEU A 93 12.33 -3.39 -7.66
N SER A 94 12.58 -2.75 -8.81
CA SER A 94 13.52 -3.24 -9.82
C SER A 94 14.93 -2.65 -9.71
N ALA A 95 15.94 -3.50 -9.94
CA ALA A 95 17.29 -3.10 -10.31
C ALA A 95 17.40 -3.00 -11.85
N GLY A 96 16.88 -1.92 -12.44
CA GLY A 96 17.09 -1.59 -13.86
C GLY A 96 16.26 -2.39 -14.88
N ASN A 97 16.27 -1.87 -16.11
CA ASN A 97 15.30 -2.10 -17.20
C ASN A 97 15.28 -3.48 -17.89
N THR A 98 15.60 -4.58 -17.21
CA THR A 98 15.79 -5.90 -17.87
C THR A 98 14.84 -7.03 -17.46
N MET A 99 13.87 -6.82 -16.57
CA MET A 99 12.94 -7.90 -16.18
C MET A 99 11.50 -7.59 -16.60
N ASP A 100 10.87 -8.53 -17.30
CA ASP A 100 9.43 -8.46 -17.58
C ASP A 100 8.59 -8.64 -16.30
N GLU A 101 7.36 -8.12 -16.32
CA GLU A 101 6.49 -8.10 -15.14
C GLU A 101 6.19 -9.49 -14.59
N ARG A 102 6.01 -10.48 -15.47
CA ARG A 102 5.68 -11.86 -15.06
C ARG A 102 6.86 -12.51 -14.35
N THR A 103 8.05 -12.41 -14.91
CA THR A 103 9.28 -12.92 -14.27
C THR A 103 9.48 -12.29 -12.90
N ARG A 104 9.25 -10.99 -12.78
CA ARG A 104 9.31 -10.32 -11.48
C ARG A 104 8.27 -10.84 -10.49
N GLU A 105 6.99 -10.90 -10.85
CA GLU A 105 5.95 -11.39 -9.94
C GLU A 105 6.29 -12.80 -9.44
N GLN A 106 6.88 -13.64 -10.29
CA GLN A 106 7.39 -14.96 -9.92
C GLN A 106 8.55 -14.88 -8.91
N LEU A 107 9.48 -13.95 -9.07
CA LEU A 107 10.62 -13.72 -8.16
C LEU A 107 10.17 -13.16 -6.80
N GLU A 108 9.29 -12.15 -6.80
CA GLU A 108 8.70 -11.59 -5.57
C GLU A 108 7.93 -12.68 -4.80
N ALA A 109 7.11 -13.47 -5.50
CA ALA A 109 6.42 -14.60 -4.89
C ALA A 109 7.40 -15.69 -4.39
N ALA A 110 8.50 -15.94 -5.10
CA ALA A 110 9.54 -16.88 -4.65
C ALA A 110 10.25 -16.39 -3.39
N ALA A 111 10.60 -15.11 -3.33
CA ALA A 111 11.19 -14.48 -2.14
C ALA A 111 10.24 -14.53 -0.94
N PHE A 112 8.94 -14.23 -1.15
CA PHE A 112 7.93 -14.34 -0.11
C PHE A 112 7.77 -15.77 0.40
N ARG A 113 7.67 -16.76 -0.49
CA ARG A 113 7.65 -18.19 -0.11
C ARG A 113 8.90 -18.58 0.69
N ARG A 114 10.07 -18.07 0.32
CA ARG A 114 11.33 -18.32 1.04
C ARG A 114 11.33 -17.69 2.44
N LEU A 115 10.83 -16.47 2.58
CA LEU A 115 10.66 -15.81 3.89
C LEU A 115 9.71 -16.61 4.79
N VAL A 116 8.54 -17.00 4.26
CA VAL A 116 7.57 -17.80 5.01
C VAL A 116 8.18 -19.14 5.45
N ALA A 117 8.87 -19.84 4.55
CA ALA A 117 9.59 -21.07 4.89
C ALA A 117 10.66 -20.85 5.97
N HIS A 118 11.41 -19.75 5.89
CA HIS A 118 12.41 -19.40 6.90
C HIS A 118 11.77 -19.16 8.28
N LEU A 119 10.69 -18.36 8.33
CA LEU A 119 9.94 -18.09 9.57
C LEU A 119 9.29 -19.34 10.17
N ARG A 120 8.93 -20.33 9.34
CA ARG A 120 8.44 -21.62 9.82
C ARG A 120 9.55 -22.47 10.44
N SER A 121 10.75 -22.43 9.87
CA SER A 121 11.91 -23.14 10.45
C SER A 121 12.40 -22.51 11.76
N ARG A 122 12.19 -21.20 11.92
CA ARG A 122 12.59 -20.43 13.11
C ARG A 122 11.45 -20.33 14.14
N THR A 123 11.03 -21.47 14.67
CA THR A 123 9.98 -21.54 15.71
C THR A 123 10.40 -20.87 17.03
N ASP A 124 11.70 -20.69 17.24
CA ASP A 124 12.28 -19.93 18.35
C ASP A 124 11.93 -18.43 18.30
N VAL A 125 11.78 -17.86 17.10
CA VAL A 125 11.47 -16.45 16.92
C VAL A 125 9.99 -16.20 17.19
N GLN A 126 9.66 -15.60 18.34
CA GLN A 126 8.26 -15.32 18.69
C GLN A 126 7.72 -14.08 17.96
N ASN A 127 6.41 -14.05 17.72
CA ASN A 127 5.78 -12.91 17.07
C ASN A 127 5.96 -11.61 17.87
N ILE A 128 5.96 -11.66 19.21
CA ILE A 128 6.15 -10.47 20.04
C ILE A 128 7.53 -9.84 19.86
N ASP A 129 8.57 -10.66 19.67
CA ASP A 129 9.93 -10.17 19.41
C ASP A 129 10.03 -9.49 18.04
N LEU A 130 9.40 -10.10 17.01
CA LEU A 130 9.33 -9.50 15.68
C LEU A 130 8.57 -8.16 15.70
N MET A 131 7.45 -8.09 16.44
CA MET A 131 6.71 -6.84 16.61
C MET A 131 7.55 -5.77 17.31
N ASN A 132 8.24 -6.13 18.39
CA ASN A 132 9.07 -5.20 19.16
C ASN A 132 10.28 -4.68 18.36
N LEU A 133 10.87 -5.52 17.53
CA LEU A 133 12.08 -5.18 16.77
C LEU A 133 11.77 -4.49 15.44
N ALA A 134 10.79 -4.99 14.70
CA ALA A 134 10.59 -4.67 13.29
C ALA A 134 9.20 -4.14 12.95
N GLY A 135 8.27 -4.08 13.92
CA GLY A 135 6.91 -3.56 13.70
C GLY A 135 6.00 -4.48 12.87
N PHE A 136 6.42 -5.71 12.56
CA PHE A 136 5.57 -6.72 11.90
C PHE A 136 5.87 -8.12 12.43
N CYS A 137 4.95 -9.07 12.22
CA CYS A 137 5.16 -10.48 12.56
C CYS A 137 4.43 -11.41 11.58
N ARG A 138 4.40 -12.72 11.86
CA ARG A 138 3.69 -13.71 11.02
C ARG A 138 2.20 -13.41 10.84
N ASN A 139 1.55 -12.87 11.87
CA ASN A 139 0.15 -12.47 11.76
C ASN A 139 -0.04 -11.33 10.75
N CYS A 140 0.86 -10.33 10.77
CA CYS A 140 0.84 -9.22 9.81
C CYS A 140 0.99 -9.75 8.37
N LEU A 141 1.90 -10.71 8.14
CA LEU A 141 2.02 -11.34 6.82
C LEU A 141 0.72 -12.03 6.37
N GLY A 142 -0.02 -12.64 7.30
CA GLY A 142 -1.31 -13.26 7.01
C GLY A 142 -2.40 -12.22 6.72
N ASP A 143 -2.43 -11.13 7.49
CA ASP A 143 -3.35 -10.03 7.27
C ASP A 143 -3.07 -9.33 5.91
N TRP A 144 -1.81 -9.08 5.55
CA TRP A 144 -1.41 -8.56 4.23
C TRP A 144 -1.78 -9.51 3.08
N TYR A 145 -1.61 -10.82 3.26
CA TYR A 145 -2.02 -11.81 2.26
C TYR A 145 -3.54 -11.78 2.03
N ARG A 146 -4.33 -11.66 3.10
CA ARG A 146 -5.78 -11.52 3.02
C ARG A 146 -6.19 -10.23 2.31
N GLU A 147 -5.57 -9.12 2.63
CA GLU A 147 -5.83 -7.83 1.99
C GLU A 147 -5.53 -7.88 0.49
N ALA A 148 -4.37 -8.43 0.10
CA ALA A 148 -4.01 -8.64 -1.30
C ALA A 148 -4.99 -9.59 -2.04
N ALA A 149 -5.53 -10.61 -1.36
CA ALA A 149 -6.56 -11.48 -1.92
C ALA A 149 -7.89 -10.73 -2.13
N ALA A 150 -8.31 -9.90 -1.16
CA ALA A 150 -9.53 -9.12 -1.25
C ALA A 150 -9.49 -8.12 -2.42
N GLU A 151 -8.35 -7.49 -2.67
CA GLU A 151 -8.15 -6.62 -3.85
C GLU A 151 -8.33 -7.36 -5.19
N LYS A 152 -8.17 -8.68 -5.20
CA LYS A 152 -8.39 -9.56 -6.37
C LYS A 152 -9.78 -10.22 -6.36
N GLY A 153 -10.66 -9.82 -5.45
CA GLY A 153 -12.00 -10.41 -5.30
C GLY A 153 -12.00 -11.82 -4.70
N VAL A 154 -10.91 -12.23 -4.06
CA VAL A 154 -10.80 -13.53 -3.38
C VAL A 154 -11.02 -13.33 -1.89
N THR A 155 -12.11 -13.88 -1.37
CA THR A 155 -12.41 -13.83 0.07
C THR A 155 -11.59 -14.87 0.82
N LEU A 156 -10.81 -14.44 1.81
CA LEU A 156 -10.09 -15.31 2.74
C LEU A 156 -10.43 -14.94 4.18
N GLU A 157 -10.80 -15.92 4.98
CA GLU A 157 -10.96 -15.75 6.41
C GLU A 157 -9.60 -15.55 7.09
N LYS A 158 -9.63 -14.88 8.25
CA LYS A 158 -8.43 -14.54 9.02
C LYS A 158 -7.54 -15.75 9.30
N ASP A 159 -8.14 -16.86 9.72
CA ASP A 159 -7.38 -18.06 10.08
C ASP A 159 -6.89 -18.82 8.84
N GLN A 160 -7.61 -18.77 7.71
CA GLN A 160 -7.14 -19.34 6.44
C GLN A 160 -5.89 -18.60 5.94
N ALA A 161 -5.91 -17.27 5.96
CA ALA A 161 -4.76 -16.47 5.53
C ALA A 161 -3.54 -16.69 6.46
N ARG A 162 -3.78 -16.88 7.76
CA ARG A 162 -2.73 -17.22 8.71
C ARG A 162 -2.20 -18.63 8.51
N GLU A 163 -3.06 -19.61 8.22
CA GLU A 163 -2.63 -20.97 7.90
C GLU A 163 -1.71 -21.00 6.68
N ILE A 164 -1.94 -20.16 5.66
CA ILE A 164 -1.01 -19.99 4.54
C ILE A 164 0.38 -19.53 5.01
N VAL A 165 0.49 -18.71 6.04
CA VAL A 165 1.80 -18.26 6.59
C VAL A 165 2.39 -19.31 7.53
N TYR A 166 1.61 -19.86 8.46
CA TYR A 166 2.08 -20.82 9.45
C TYR A 166 2.34 -22.22 8.89
N GLY A 167 1.68 -22.60 7.79
CA GLY A 167 1.76 -23.94 7.21
C GLY A 167 0.96 -25.01 7.99
N MET A 168 0.18 -24.59 8.98
CA MET A 168 -0.76 -25.39 9.77
C MET A 168 -1.77 -24.44 10.44
N PRO A 169 -2.88 -24.95 11.00
CA PRO A 169 -3.85 -24.14 11.72
C PRO A 169 -3.18 -23.29 12.82
N PRO A 170 -3.48 -21.99 12.93
CA PRO A 170 -2.84 -21.12 13.92
C PRO A 170 -2.98 -21.64 15.35
N ALA A 171 -4.13 -22.23 15.69
CA ALA A 171 -4.34 -22.85 17.00
C ALA A 171 -3.31 -23.96 17.30
N GLU A 172 -3.03 -24.83 16.33
CA GLU A 172 -2.03 -25.90 16.45
C GLU A 172 -0.61 -25.32 16.62
N TRP A 173 -0.28 -24.28 15.84
CA TRP A 173 1.01 -23.60 15.96
C TRP A 173 1.21 -23.00 17.35
N LYS A 174 0.18 -22.36 17.92
CA LYS A 174 0.25 -21.77 19.26
C LYS A 174 0.54 -22.83 20.31
N THR A 175 -0.18 -23.95 20.27
CA THR A 175 0.01 -25.05 21.21
C THR A 175 1.40 -25.67 21.11
N ARG A 176 1.97 -25.78 19.90
CA ARG A 176 3.27 -26.42 19.69
C ARG A 176 4.48 -25.53 19.96
N TYR A 177 4.40 -24.25 19.61
CA TYR A 177 5.59 -23.40 19.48
C TYR A 177 5.48 -22.02 20.14
N GLN A 178 4.27 -21.55 20.47
CA GLN A 178 4.14 -20.25 21.11
C GLN A 178 4.45 -20.35 22.60
N LYS A 179 5.37 -19.51 23.05
CA LYS A 179 5.70 -19.36 24.47
C LYS A 179 4.95 -18.18 25.07
N GLU A 180 4.75 -18.23 26.37
CA GLU A 180 4.26 -17.08 27.12
C GLU A 180 5.30 -15.95 27.04
N ALA A 181 4.83 -14.73 26.78
CA ALA A 181 5.71 -13.56 26.68
C ALA A 181 6.16 -13.11 28.07
N SER A 182 7.45 -12.82 28.23
CA SER A 182 7.99 -12.28 29.47
C SER A 182 7.42 -10.88 29.77
N PRO A 183 7.43 -10.44 31.04
CA PRO A 183 6.99 -9.09 31.42
C PRO A 183 7.72 -7.99 30.63
N GLU A 184 9.01 -8.19 30.34
CA GLU A 184 9.82 -7.24 29.56
C GLU A 184 9.35 -7.17 28.10
N GLN A 185 9.06 -8.32 27.47
CA GLN A 185 8.54 -8.36 26.10
C GLN A 185 7.17 -7.69 26.00
N GLN A 186 6.29 -7.91 26.99
CA GLN A 186 4.98 -7.27 27.07
C GLN A 186 5.10 -5.75 27.26
N ALA A 187 6.01 -5.30 28.13
CA ALA A 187 6.25 -3.89 28.37
C ALA A 187 6.83 -3.18 27.12
N ALA A 188 7.74 -3.83 26.39
CA ALA A 188 8.26 -3.32 25.12
C ALA A 188 7.16 -3.22 24.06
N PHE A 189 6.29 -4.23 23.98
CA PHE A 189 5.16 -4.25 23.05
C PHE A 189 4.15 -3.13 23.33
N ALA A 190 3.83 -2.89 24.60
CA ALA A 190 2.93 -1.81 25.00
C ALA A 190 3.49 -0.41 24.65
N LYS A 191 4.82 -0.25 24.53
CA LYS A 191 5.46 1.00 24.11
C LYS A 191 5.46 1.16 22.59
N SER A 192 5.82 0.11 21.84
CA SER A 192 5.92 0.15 20.38
C SER A 192 4.55 0.27 19.69
N HIS A 193 3.51 -0.35 20.25
CA HIS A 193 2.17 -0.34 19.65
C HIS A 193 1.46 1.01 19.76
N LYS A 194 1.91 1.93 20.62
CA LYS A 194 1.38 3.31 20.70
C LYS A 194 1.78 4.18 19.51
N THR A 195 2.77 3.75 18.72
CA THR A 195 3.35 4.55 17.62
C THR A 195 2.78 4.17 16.24
N HIS A 196 1.95 3.12 16.17
CA HIS A 196 1.46 2.53 14.91
C HIS A 196 -0.07 2.39 14.83
N SER A 197 -0.83 3.13 15.65
CA SER A 197 -2.29 3.27 15.52
C SER A 197 -2.67 4.65 15.01
#